data_AF-A0AB33ERR1-F1
#
_entry.id   AF-A0AB33ERR1-F1
#
_cell.length_a   1.000
_cell.length_b   1.000
_cell.length_c   1.000
_cell.angle_alpha   90.00
_cell.angle_beta   90.00
_cell.angle_gamma   90.00
#
_symmetry.space_group_name_H-M   'P 1'
#
loop_
_entity.id
_entity.type
_entity.pdbx_description
1 polymer ?
#
loop_
_entity_poly.entity_id
_entity_poly.type
_entity_poly.pdbx_seq_one_letter_code
_entity_poly.pdbx_strand_id
1 'polypeptide(L)'
;MRLFATVPAMTRTRILPAAAVLVALALAGCSNDSPEPAAAPTSSPPATAAAASPAASGPDVYAVKACKRVADALDADGDTLDEMAAAAYEAQQSSEQKLVRAGAAFGERVKLAEAAQGAGDEAVMEANAAAAALTFTGVCAEVGLVN
;
A
#
# COMPACT_ATOMS: atom_id res chain seq x y z
N MET A 1 28.18 59.78 11.78
CA MET A 1 29.33 58.85 11.83
C MET A 1 28.76 57.44 11.81
N ARG A 2 28.57 56.85 10.62
CA ARG A 2 29.45 55.80 10.04
C ARG A 2 29.83 54.74 11.07
N LEU A 3 29.25 53.55 10.96
CA LEU A 3 30.00 52.35 10.56
C LEU A 3 29.01 51.32 9.99
N PHE A 4 29.05 51.18 8.66
CA PHE A 4 28.58 49.99 7.96
C PHE A 4 29.57 48.86 8.24
N ALA A 5 29.09 47.69 8.63
CA ALA A 5 29.85 46.45 8.56
C ALA A 5 29.20 45.54 7.51
N THR A 6 29.77 45.57 6.32
CA THR A 6 29.55 44.59 5.25
C THR A 6 30.66 43.55 5.37
N VAL A 7 30.32 42.27 5.56
CA VAL A 7 31.26 41.14 5.36
C VAL A 7 30.53 40.03 4.61
N PRO A 8 31.18 39.37 3.63
CA PRO A 8 30.50 38.78 2.47
C PRO A 8 30.23 37.27 2.58
N ALA A 9 29.46 36.82 1.59
CA ALA A 9 29.09 35.46 1.21
C ALA A 9 30.09 34.33 1.53
N MET A 10 29.59 33.24 2.11
CA MET A 10 30.24 31.94 2.08
C MET A 10 29.43 30.96 1.21
N THR A 11 30.00 30.79 0.03
CA THR A 11 29.83 29.80 -1.02
C THR A 11 29.47 28.38 -0.55
N ARG A 12 28.31 27.90 -0.99
CA ARG A 12 28.05 26.60 -1.65
C ARG A 12 28.81 25.37 -1.10
N THR A 13 28.10 24.52 -0.35
CA THR A 13 28.47 23.11 -0.20
C THR A 13 27.35 22.25 -0.81
N ARG A 14 27.54 21.89 -2.09
CA ARG A 14 26.85 20.75 -2.69
C ARG A 14 27.52 19.48 -2.16
N ILE A 15 26.77 18.64 -1.46
CA ILE A 15 27.18 17.26 -1.22
C ILE A 15 26.13 16.38 -1.91
N LEU A 16 26.54 15.84 -3.05
CA LEU A 16 25.84 14.83 -3.86
C LEU A 16 26.16 13.42 -3.29
N PRO A 17 25.46 12.37 -3.76
CA PRO A 17 24.97 11.25 -2.96
C PRO A 17 25.92 10.06 -2.88
N ALA A 18 25.80 9.28 -1.80
CA ALA A 18 26.27 7.90 -1.68
C ALA A 18 25.39 7.25 -0.59
N ALA A 19 24.86 6.04 -0.70
CA ALA A 19 25.35 4.88 -1.42
C ALA A 19 24.18 3.99 -1.85
N ALA A 20 24.30 3.43 -3.05
CA ALA A 20 23.53 2.27 -3.48
C ALA A 20 24.01 1.04 -2.72
N VAL A 21 23.10 0.37 -2.02
CA VAL A 21 23.35 -0.98 -1.48
C VAL A 21 22.67 -1.97 -2.42
N LEU A 22 23.47 -2.49 -3.36
CA LEU A 22 23.14 -3.67 -4.17
C LEU A 22 23.43 -4.91 -3.32
N VAL A 23 22.40 -5.66 -2.94
CA VAL A 23 22.56 -7.04 -2.48
C VAL A 23 22.09 -7.96 -3.59
N ALA A 24 23.08 -8.50 -4.31
CA ALA A 24 22.90 -9.66 -5.16
C ALA A 24 23.14 -10.92 -4.31
N LEU A 25 22.16 -11.81 -4.23
CA LEU A 25 22.40 -13.19 -3.82
C LEU A 25 21.95 -14.11 -4.97
N ALA A 26 22.94 -14.84 -5.48
CA ALA A 26 22.86 -15.69 -6.65
C ALA A 26 22.20 -17.05 -6.36
N LEU A 27 21.67 -17.64 -7.43
CA LEU A 27 21.07 -18.95 -7.55
C LEU A 27 22.00 -20.10 -7.12
N ALA A 28 21.42 -21.18 -6.58
CA ALA A 28 21.88 -22.54 -6.82
C ALA A 28 20.79 -23.57 -6.48
N GLY A 29 20.52 -24.50 -7.41
CA GLY A 29 20.06 -25.85 -7.05
C GLY A 29 18.75 -26.35 -7.68
N CYS A 30 18.81 -26.86 -8.91
CA CYS A 30 17.83 -27.78 -9.48
C CYS A 30 18.14 -29.23 -9.02
N SER A 31 17.12 -30.06 -8.71
CA SER A 31 16.81 -31.34 -9.40
C SER A 31 15.73 -32.19 -8.69
N ASN A 32 14.87 -32.79 -9.52
CA ASN A 32 13.77 -33.73 -9.26
C ASN A 32 14.15 -35.01 -8.49
N ASP A 33 13.19 -35.62 -7.77
CA ASP A 33 12.62 -36.97 -8.09
C ASP A 33 11.37 -37.30 -7.23
N SER A 34 10.44 -38.07 -7.79
CA SER A 34 9.04 -38.30 -7.37
C SER A 34 8.87 -39.44 -6.33
N PRO A 35 7.76 -39.49 -5.56
CA PRO A 35 6.73 -40.48 -5.91
C PRO A 35 5.25 -40.07 -5.66
N GLU A 36 4.37 -40.67 -6.45
CA GLU A 36 2.89 -40.70 -6.38
C GLU A 36 2.40 -41.88 -5.48
N PRO A 37 1.09 -42.12 -5.20
CA PRO A 37 -0.03 -41.26 -4.75
C PRO A 37 -0.52 -41.63 -3.34
N ALA A 38 -1.13 -40.68 -2.63
CA ALA A 38 -2.15 -40.99 -1.63
C ALA A 38 -3.42 -40.20 -1.94
N ALA A 39 -4.52 -40.93 -2.11
CA ALA A 39 -5.80 -40.42 -2.54
C ALA A 39 -6.52 -39.63 -1.43
N ALA A 40 -7.38 -38.70 -1.91
CA ALA A 40 -8.59 -38.12 -1.32
C ALA A 40 -8.49 -36.78 -0.56
N PRO A 41 -9.58 -35.99 -0.50
CA PRO A 41 -10.73 -35.90 -1.40
C PRO A 41 -10.74 -34.58 -2.20
N THR A 42 -11.39 -34.66 -3.35
CA THR A 42 -11.81 -33.52 -4.18
C THR A 42 -12.67 -32.56 -3.37
N SER A 43 -12.20 -31.34 -3.18
CA SER A 43 -13.03 -30.16 -2.94
C SER A 43 -12.24 -28.94 -3.38
N SER A 44 -11.96 -28.85 -4.68
CA SER A 44 -11.69 -27.56 -5.29
C SER A 44 -12.98 -26.75 -5.16
N PRO A 45 -13.03 -25.63 -4.41
CA PRO A 45 -14.07 -24.66 -4.67
C PRO A 45 -13.89 -24.25 -6.15
N PRO A 46 -14.95 -24.18 -6.95
CA PRO A 46 -14.81 -23.65 -8.30
C PRO A 46 -14.12 -22.29 -8.17
N ALA A 47 -13.02 -22.12 -8.91
CA ALA A 47 -12.45 -20.81 -9.17
C ALA A 47 -13.60 -19.99 -9.74
N THR A 48 -14.21 -19.20 -8.86
CA THR A 48 -15.26 -18.28 -9.24
C THR A 48 -14.51 -17.26 -10.07
N ALA A 49 -14.58 -17.42 -11.39
CA ALA A 49 -14.27 -16.35 -12.31
C ALA A 49 -15.11 -15.19 -11.80
N ALA A 50 -14.45 -14.20 -11.20
CA ALA A 50 -15.08 -12.97 -10.78
C ALA A 50 -15.72 -12.41 -12.06
N ALA A 51 -17.02 -12.65 -12.20
CA ALA A 51 -17.80 -12.06 -13.27
C ALA A 51 -17.57 -10.56 -13.12
N ALA A 52 -17.01 -9.94 -14.16
CA ALA A 52 -16.93 -8.50 -14.23
C ALA A 52 -18.35 -7.98 -13.98
N SER A 53 -18.56 -7.37 -12.82
CA SER A 53 -19.87 -6.83 -12.46
C SER A 53 -20.29 -5.86 -13.56
N PRO A 54 -21.56 -5.88 -13.98
CA PRO A 54 -22.03 -4.94 -15.00
C PRO A 54 -21.74 -3.53 -14.51
N ALA A 55 -20.98 -2.78 -15.30
CA ALA A 55 -20.60 -1.40 -15.01
C ALA A 55 -21.87 -0.59 -14.77
N ALA A 56 -22.23 -0.38 -13.51
CA ALA A 56 -23.30 0.50 -13.13
C ALA A 56 -22.88 1.90 -13.62
N SER A 57 -23.68 2.48 -14.50
CA SER A 57 -23.47 3.84 -15.01
C SER A 57 -23.83 4.83 -13.89
N GLY A 58 -22.94 4.93 -12.92
CA GLY A 58 -23.01 5.80 -11.75
C GLY A 58 -21.60 5.92 -11.17
N PRO A 59 -21.33 6.97 -10.36
CA PRO A 59 -20.05 7.07 -9.68
C PRO A 59 -19.84 5.80 -8.84
N ASP A 60 -18.67 5.21 -8.97
CA ASP A 60 -18.29 4.00 -8.25
C ASP A 60 -18.35 4.27 -6.74
N VAL A 61 -19.46 3.88 -6.11
CA VAL A 61 -19.76 4.20 -4.71
C VAL A 61 -18.73 3.58 -3.77
N TYR A 62 -18.19 2.42 -4.15
CA TYR A 62 -17.15 1.75 -3.37
C TYR A 62 -15.82 2.49 -3.48
N ALA A 63 -15.46 2.93 -4.68
CA ALA A 63 -14.29 3.77 -4.90
C ALA A 63 -14.35 5.08 -4.08
N VAL A 64 -15.48 5.79 -4.15
CA VAL A 64 -15.68 7.04 -3.40
C VAL A 64 -15.56 6.81 -1.89
N LYS A 65 -16.20 5.75 -1.36
CA LYS A 65 -16.13 5.44 0.07
C LYS A 65 -14.72 5.07 0.51
N ALA A 66 -14.03 4.22 -0.24
CA ALA A 66 -12.67 3.81 0.07
C ALA A 66 -11.72 5.01 0.13
N CYS A 67 -11.79 5.89 -0.88
CA CYS A 67 -10.95 7.08 -0.96
C CYS A 67 -11.27 8.11 0.13
N LYS A 68 -12.55 8.26 0.49
CA LYS A 68 -12.91 9.12 1.62
C LYS A 68 -12.43 8.53 2.94
N ARG A 69 -12.66 7.23 3.18
CA ARG A 69 -12.33 6.57 4.43
C ARG A 69 -10.83 6.54 4.68
N VAL A 70 -10.01 6.30 3.65
CA VAL A 70 -8.55 6.34 3.82
C VAL A 70 -8.06 7.75 4.17
N ALA A 71 -8.67 8.79 3.60
CA ALA A 71 -8.33 10.17 3.91
C ALA A 71 -8.72 10.51 5.36
N ASP A 72 -9.95 10.16 5.76
CA ASP A 72 -10.43 10.34 7.13
C ASP A 72 -9.54 9.57 8.14
N ALA A 73 -9.05 8.37 7.78
CA ALA A 73 -8.14 7.58 8.61
C ALA A 73 -6.74 8.20 8.73
N LEU A 74 -6.24 8.84 7.66
CA LEU A 74 -4.96 9.55 7.69
C LEU A 74 -5.01 10.86 8.50
N ASP A 75 -6.18 11.52 8.54
CA ASP A 75 -6.40 12.75 9.28
C ASP A 75 -6.79 12.52 10.75
N ALA A 76 -7.16 11.29 11.12
CA ALA A 76 -7.58 10.95 12.47
C ALA A 76 -6.39 10.72 13.42
N ASP A 77 -6.52 11.19 14.66
CA ASP A 77 -5.59 10.87 15.73
C ASP A 77 -5.92 9.50 16.34
N GLY A 78 -4.95 8.58 16.34
CA GLY A 78 -5.07 7.27 17.01
C GLY A 78 -4.80 6.08 16.09
N ASP A 79 -5.13 4.89 16.59
CA ASP A 79 -5.12 3.67 15.77
C ASP A 79 -6.29 3.71 14.78
N THR A 80 -5.96 3.61 13.50
CA THR A 80 -6.90 3.69 12.38
C THR A 80 -6.76 2.48 11.45
N LEU A 81 -6.10 1.41 11.91
CA LEU A 81 -5.88 0.21 11.10
C LEU A 81 -7.21 -0.43 10.69
N ASP A 82 -8.23 -0.43 11.56
CA ASP A 82 -9.57 -0.92 11.25
C ASP A 82 -10.24 -0.12 10.11
N GLU A 83 -10.16 1.22 10.15
CA GLU A 83 -10.66 2.10 9.09
C GLU A 83 -9.89 1.89 7.79
N MET A 84 -8.57 1.72 7.86
CA MET A 84 -7.72 1.41 6.71
C MET A 84 -8.08 0.05 6.09
N ALA A 85 -8.32 -0.98 6.91
CA ALA A 85 -8.76 -2.30 6.46
C ALA A 85 -10.12 -2.22 5.76
N ALA A 86 -11.07 -1.48 6.35
CA ALA A 86 -12.38 -1.27 5.77
C ALA A 86 -12.31 -0.49 4.44
N ALA A 87 -11.43 0.51 4.33
CA ALA A 87 -11.18 1.22 3.08
C ALA A 87 -10.58 0.31 2.00
N ALA A 88 -9.61 -0.54 2.36
CA ALA A 88 -9.02 -1.52 1.46
C ALA A 88 -10.05 -2.55 0.94
N TYR A 89 -10.99 -2.96 1.79
CA TYR A 89 -12.08 -3.86 1.42
C TYR A 89 -13.09 -3.19 0.48
N GLU A 90 -13.47 -1.94 0.74
CA GLU A 90 -14.32 -1.17 -0.17
C GLU A 90 -13.64 -0.96 -1.53
N ALA A 91 -12.35 -0.63 -1.55
CA ALA A 91 -11.59 -0.46 -2.78
C ALA A 91 -11.58 -1.72 -3.67
N GLN A 92 -11.60 -2.92 -3.07
CA GLN A 92 -11.63 -4.19 -3.81
C GLN A 92 -13.00 -4.49 -4.44
N GLN A 93 -14.07 -3.83 -3.98
CA GLN A 93 -15.41 -3.94 -4.57
C GLN A 93 -15.66 -2.91 -5.68
N SER A 94 -14.69 -2.02 -5.91
CA SER A 94 -14.69 -1.03 -6.97
C SER A 94 -14.76 -1.68 -8.36
N SER A 95 -15.50 -1.06 -9.27
CA SER A 95 -15.43 -1.30 -10.71
C SER A 95 -14.15 -0.74 -11.36
N GLU A 96 -13.51 0.26 -10.73
CA GLU A 96 -12.19 0.77 -11.15
C GLU A 96 -11.05 -0.21 -10.82
N GLN A 97 -10.55 -0.94 -11.83
CA GLN A 97 -9.50 -1.95 -11.63
C GLN A 97 -8.19 -1.43 -11.03
N LYS A 98 -7.89 -0.13 -11.21
CA LYS A 98 -6.71 0.49 -10.62
C LYS A 98 -6.85 0.56 -9.10
N LEU A 99 -8.03 0.94 -8.62
CA LEU A 99 -8.36 0.96 -7.19
C LEU A 99 -8.45 -0.44 -6.61
N VAL A 100 -9.02 -1.41 -7.32
CA VAL A 100 -9.06 -2.80 -6.84
C VAL A 100 -7.66 -3.33 -6.54
N ARG A 101 -6.71 -3.11 -7.46
CA ARG A 101 -5.32 -3.54 -7.28
C ARG A 101 -4.61 -2.78 -6.16
N ALA A 102 -4.81 -1.47 -6.10
CA ALA A 102 -4.23 -0.64 -5.05
C ALA A 102 -4.79 -1.00 -3.67
N GLY A 103 -6.10 -1.26 -3.57
CA GLY A 103 -6.79 -1.69 -2.37
C GLY A 103 -6.33 -3.05 -1.87
N ALA A 104 -6.07 -4.01 -2.77
CA ALA A 104 -5.49 -5.30 -2.39
C ALA A 104 -4.08 -5.14 -1.82
N ALA A 105 -3.20 -4.38 -2.48
CA ALA A 105 -1.84 -4.14 -2.00
C ALA A 105 -1.83 -3.36 -0.66
N PHE A 106 -2.72 -2.39 -0.52
CA PHE A 106 -2.91 -1.63 0.71
C PHE A 106 -3.40 -2.53 1.85
N GLY A 107 -4.43 -3.35 1.61
CA GLY A 107 -4.97 -4.27 2.62
C GLY A 107 -3.95 -5.27 3.15
N GLU A 108 -3.03 -5.75 2.32
CA GLU A 108 -1.93 -6.60 2.80
C GLU A 108 -0.98 -5.87 3.75
N ARG A 109 -0.74 -4.57 3.56
CA ARG A 109 0.08 -3.77 4.48
C ARG A 109 -0.64 -3.51 5.80
N VAL A 110 -1.95 -3.29 5.76
CA VAL A 110 -2.77 -3.13 6.97
C VAL A 110 -2.77 -4.43 7.79
N LYS A 111 -3.01 -5.58 7.17
CA LYS A 111 -2.95 -6.89 7.86
C LYS A 111 -1.60 -7.15 8.51
N LEU A 112 -0.50 -6.76 7.86
CA LEU A 112 0.84 -6.89 8.42
C LEU A 112 1.03 -6.00 9.64
N ALA A 113 0.45 -4.80 9.64
CA ALA A 113 0.43 -3.91 10.81
C ALA A 113 -0.43 -4.47 11.95
N GLU A 114 -1.63 -4.94 11.66
CA GLU A 114 -2.52 -5.60 12.64
C GLU A 114 -1.82 -6.81 13.29
N ALA A 115 -1.17 -7.64 12.48
CA ALA A 115 -0.43 -8.82 12.98
C ALA A 115 0.80 -8.47 13.83
N ALA A 116 1.32 -7.24 13.70
CA ALA A 116 2.47 -6.74 14.45
C ALA A 116 2.06 -6.02 15.75
N GLN A 117 0.76 -5.87 16.04
CA GLN A 117 0.31 -5.28 17.30
C GLN A 117 0.84 -6.09 18.50
N GLY A 118 1.52 -5.40 19.42
CA GLY A 118 2.19 -5.99 20.58
C GLY A 118 3.55 -6.63 20.27
N ALA A 119 4.05 -6.51 19.03
CA ALA A 119 5.37 -6.99 18.62
C ALA A 119 6.43 -5.87 18.67
N GLY A 120 7.71 -6.25 18.62
CA GLY A 120 8.82 -5.28 18.66
C GLY A 120 8.96 -4.41 17.40
N ASP A 121 8.28 -4.78 16.32
CA ASP A 121 8.26 -4.11 15.02
C ASP A 121 6.93 -3.40 14.70
N GLU A 122 6.00 -3.31 15.65
CA GLU A 122 4.69 -2.66 15.53
C GLU A 122 4.77 -1.29 14.82
N ALA A 123 5.59 -0.38 15.36
CA ALA A 123 5.73 0.97 14.81
C ALA A 123 6.25 0.99 13.35
N VAL A 124 7.07 0.00 12.95
CA VAL A 124 7.57 -0.10 11.57
C VAL A 124 6.46 -0.57 10.64
N MET A 125 5.64 -1.51 11.10
CA MET A 125 4.56 -2.08 10.32
C MET A 125 3.40 -1.09 10.17
N GLU A 126 3.06 -0.35 11.22
CA GLU A 126 2.11 0.77 11.15
C GLU A 126 2.58 1.86 10.19
N ALA A 127 3.86 2.26 10.26
CA ALA A 127 4.42 3.23 9.32
C ALA A 127 4.34 2.73 7.86
N ASN A 128 4.52 1.43 7.63
CA ASN A 128 4.33 0.82 6.32
C ASN A 128 2.87 0.82 5.85
N ALA A 129 1.91 0.61 6.75
CA ALA A 129 0.49 0.71 6.45
C ALA A 129 0.09 2.16 6.11
N ALA A 130 0.57 3.15 6.88
CA ALA A 130 0.36 4.57 6.59
C ALA A 130 0.97 4.99 5.24
N ALA A 131 2.19 4.53 4.92
CA ALA A 131 2.80 4.77 3.61
C ALA A 131 2.00 4.14 2.45
N ALA A 132 1.40 2.97 2.68
CA ALA A 132 0.50 2.34 1.73
C ALA A 132 -0.83 3.11 1.59
N ALA A 133 -1.38 3.65 2.67
CA ALA A 133 -2.55 4.52 2.65
C ALA A 133 -2.31 5.80 1.83
N LEU A 134 -1.14 6.43 1.98
CA LEU A 134 -0.74 7.58 1.15
C LEU A 134 -0.62 7.19 -0.33
N THR A 135 -0.03 6.04 -0.62
CA THR A 135 0.06 5.52 -1.99
C THR A 135 -1.33 5.27 -2.58
N PHE A 136 -2.24 4.68 -1.79
CA PHE A 136 -3.62 4.45 -2.19
C PHE A 136 -4.40 5.76 -2.41
N THR A 137 -4.17 6.77 -1.57
CA THR A 137 -4.71 8.13 -1.76
C THR A 137 -4.21 8.77 -3.06
N GLY A 138 -2.94 8.53 -3.42
CA GLY A 138 -2.42 8.92 -4.74
C GLY A 138 -3.19 8.28 -5.89
N VAL A 139 -3.52 6.99 -5.79
CA VAL A 139 -4.36 6.31 -6.79
C VAL A 139 -5.77 6.90 -6.84
N CYS A 140 -6.36 7.23 -5.69
CA CYS A 140 -7.64 7.93 -5.60
C CYS A 140 -7.65 9.28 -6.33
N ALA A 141 -6.56 10.05 -6.23
CA ALA A 141 -6.39 11.30 -6.97
C ALA A 141 -6.26 11.05 -8.49
N GLU A 142 -5.52 10.02 -8.90
CA GLU A 142 -5.35 9.67 -10.31
C GLU A 142 -6.66 9.26 -11.01
N VAL A 143 -7.60 8.68 -10.27
CA VAL A 143 -8.95 8.35 -10.79
C VAL A 143 -9.96 9.50 -10.59
N GLY A 144 -9.52 10.66 -10.11
CA GLY A 144 -10.34 11.86 -9.98
C GLY A 144 -11.34 11.85 -8.82
N LEU A 145 -11.10 11.03 -7.80
CA LEU A 145 -11.99 10.87 -6.64
C LEU A 145 -11.58 11.70 -5.42
N VAL A 146 -10.40 12.30 -5.46
CA VAL A 146 -9.87 13.19 -4.41
C VAL A 146 -9.26 14.41 -5.12
N ASN A 147 -9.69 15.61 -4.72
CA ASN A 147 -9.17 16.91 -5.18
C ASN A 147 -8.46 17.61 -4.03
#